data_AF-A0A815NYX2-F1
#
_entry.id   AF-A0A815NYX2-F1
#
_cell.length_a   1.000
_cell.length_b   1.000
_cell.length_c   1.000
_cell.angle_alpha   90.00
_cell.angle_beta   90.00
_cell.angle_gamma   90.00
#
_symmetry.space_group_name_H-M   'P 1'
#
loop_
_entity.id
_entity.type
_entity.pdbx_description
1 polymer ?
#
loop_
_entity_poly.entity_id
_entity_poly.type
_entity_poly.pdbx_seq_one_letter_code
_entity_poly.pdbx_strand_id
1 'polypeptide(L)'
;MNIRRGLVQRDWNIRRGGRSSPESLVIFGMPNYETKVTISMSDFELNGKMNNIELFRLYTQICQYLSNNYGMYIFSTGLGYCCKDDDENDFLKFNILIHPKWLVNIDKNGQKQKLPRSEHRNKVTEIIRETTAKILNNQNSV
;
A
#
# COMPACT_ATOMS: atom_id res chain seq x y z
N MET A 1 24.87 36.89 8.97
CA MET A 1 23.40 37.02 9.01
C MET A 1 22.81 35.85 8.21
N ASN A 2 22.26 34.83 8.87
CA ASN A 2 21.82 33.59 8.24
C ASN A 2 20.40 33.73 7.69
N ILE A 3 20.25 33.78 6.37
CA ILE A 3 18.94 33.74 5.71
C ILE A 3 18.45 32.28 5.77
N ARG A 4 17.51 32.00 6.67
CA ARG A 4 16.74 30.75 6.66
C ARG A 4 16.00 30.69 5.32
N ARG A 5 16.43 29.82 4.41
CA ARG A 5 15.66 29.46 3.22
C ARG A 5 14.35 28.81 3.70
N GLY A 6 13.27 29.58 3.70
CA GLY A 6 11.92 29.06 3.92
C GLY A 6 11.62 27.99 2.87
N LEU A 7 11.08 26.85 3.32
CA LEU A 7 10.53 25.82 2.45
C LEU A 7 9.44 26.46 1.57
N VAL A 8 9.73 26.65 0.30
CA VAL A 8 8.73 27.08 -0.68
C VAL A 8 7.91 25.86 -1.06
N GLN A 9 6.79 25.65 -0.37
CA GLN A 9 5.77 24.69 -0.78
C GLN A 9 5.13 25.21 -2.07
N ARG A 10 5.55 24.66 -3.21
CA ARG A 10 4.83 24.85 -4.47
C ARG A 10 3.60 23.95 -4.44
N ASP A 11 2.50 24.54 -4.00
CA ASP A 11 1.21 23.89 -3.89
C ASP A 11 0.68 23.54 -5.28
N TRP A 12 0.95 22.31 -5.73
CA TRP A 12 0.63 21.82 -7.07
C TRP A 12 -0.75 21.14 -7.15
N ASN A 13 -1.72 21.52 -6.30
CA ASN A 13 -3.10 21.01 -6.42
C ASN A 13 -4.13 21.92 -5.73
N ILE A 14 -4.55 22.98 -6.43
CA ILE A 14 -5.87 23.59 -6.18
C ILE A 14 -6.92 22.64 -6.77
N ARG A 15 -7.31 21.59 -6.02
CA ARG A 15 -8.52 20.80 -6.31
C ARG A 15 -9.50 20.98 -5.17
N ARG A 16 -10.67 21.56 -5.49
CA ARG A 16 -11.83 21.65 -4.61
C ARG A 16 -12.44 20.25 -4.47
N GLY A 17 -12.07 19.52 -3.42
CA GLY A 17 -12.70 18.25 -3.08
C GLY A 17 -11.79 17.32 -2.30
N GLY A 18 -11.89 17.38 -0.97
CA GLY A 18 -11.30 16.41 -0.04
C GLY A 18 -9.81 16.58 0.14
N ARG A 19 -9.39 17.19 1.26
CA ARG A 19 -8.02 17.06 1.75
C ARG A 19 -7.72 15.57 1.89
N SER A 20 -6.77 15.07 1.13
CA SER A 20 -6.47 13.66 1.05
C SER A 20 -5.61 13.31 2.29
N SER A 21 -5.91 12.19 2.95
CA SER A 21 -5.10 11.63 4.06
C SER A 21 -3.56 11.73 3.89
N PRO A 22 -2.99 11.66 2.66
CA PRO A 22 -1.60 12.02 2.37
C PRO A 22 -1.13 13.38 2.90
N GLU A 23 -1.91 14.45 2.72
CA GLU A 23 -1.53 15.81 3.14
C GLU A 23 -1.42 15.93 4.66
N SER A 24 -2.32 15.27 5.41
CA SER A 24 -2.27 15.20 6.86
C SER A 24 -1.04 14.42 7.37
N LEU A 25 -0.63 13.36 6.68
CA LEU A 25 0.53 12.56 7.06
C LEU A 25 1.87 13.23 6.70
N VAL A 26 1.88 14.07 5.67
CA VAL A 26 3.03 14.94 5.33
C VAL A 26 3.25 16.02 6.39
N ILE A 27 2.19 16.55 7.02
CA ILE A 27 2.30 17.51 8.15
C ILE A 27 3.05 16.90 9.35
N PHE A 28 2.95 15.58 9.56
CA PHE A 28 3.70 14.87 10.61
C PHE A 28 5.16 14.54 10.22
N GLY A 29 5.68 15.12 9.13
CA GLY A 29 7.09 14.98 8.74
C GLY A 29 7.44 13.61 8.16
N MET A 30 6.45 12.82 7.74
CA MET A 30 6.66 11.55 7.09
C MET A 30 6.66 11.73 5.56
N PRO A 31 7.83 11.70 4.89
CA PRO A 31 7.85 11.68 3.43
C PRO A 31 7.22 10.36 2.99
N ASN A 32 6.12 10.41 2.24
CA ASN A 32 5.40 9.22 1.82
C ASN A 32 5.42 9.08 0.30
N TYR A 33 5.80 7.90 -0.17
CA TYR A 33 5.46 7.45 -1.52
C TYR A 33 4.02 6.97 -1.50
N GLU A 34 3.18 7.55 -2.35
CA GLU A 34 1.80 7.11 -2.53
C GLU A 34 1.73 6.19 -3.74
N THR A 35 1.05 5.06 -3.61
CA THR A 35 0.77 4.17 -4.73
C THR A 35 -0.54 3.43 -4.57
N LYS A 36 -1.10 3.00 -5.70
CA LYS A 36 -2.21 2.06 -5.77
C LYS A 36 -1.69 0.68 -6.14
N VAL A 37 -2.13 -0.34 -5.40
CA VAL A 37 -1.87 -1.75 -5.68
C VAL A 37 -3.20 -2.48 -5.81
N THR A 38 -3.24 -3.39 -6.77
CA THR A 38 -4.33 -4.34 -6.96
C THR A 38 -3.73 -5.73 -6.98
N ILE A 39 -4.29 -6.63 -6.20
CA ILE A 39 -3.91 -8.05 -6.20
C ILE A 39 -5.12 -8.87 -6.63
N SER A 40 -4.91 -9.84 -7.51
CA SER A 40 -5.97 -10.74 -7.93
C SER A 40 -6.11 -11.87 -6.91
N MET A 41 -7.33 -12.30 -6.60
CA MET A 41 -7.54 -13.51 -5.80
C MET A 41 -7.21 -14.78 -6.59
N SER A 42 -7.15 -14.69 -7.93
CA SER A 42 -6.63 -15.79 -8.76
C SER A 42 -5.15 -16.08 -8.52
N ASP A 43 -4.36 -15.07 -8.10
CA ASP A 43 -2.95 -15.24 -7.70
C ASP A 43 -2.76 -16.22 -6.52
N PHE A 44 -3.83 -16.48 -5.77
CA PHE A 44 -3.85 -17.32 -4.58
C PHE A 44 -4.82 -18.50 -4.72
N GLU A 45 -5.28 -18.79 -5.93
CA GLU A 45 -6.29 -19.84 -6.20
C GLU A 45 -7.62 -19.64 -5.45
N LEU A 46 -7.98 -18.40 -5.12
CA LEU A 46 -9.18 -18.04 -4.34
C LEU A 46 -10.28 -17.33 -5.14
N ASN A 47 -10.13 -17.26 -6.46
CA ASN A 47 -11.10 -16.59 -7.33
C ASN A 47 -12.51 -17.19 -7.20
N GLY A 48 -13.51 -16.38 -6.85
CA GLY A 48 -14.89 -16.82 -6.65
C GLY A 48 -15.12 -17.72 -5.43
N LYS A 49 -14.09 -17.97 -4.60
CA LYS A 49 -14.17 -18.86 -3.43
C LYS A 49 -14.49 -18.15 -2.13
N MET A 50 -14.34 -16.82 -2.08
CA MET A 50 -14.57 -16.01 -0.90
C MET A 50 -15.79 -15.12 -1.08
N ASN A 51 -16.65 -15.06 -0.07
CA ASN A 51 -17.74 -14.09 -0.05
C ASN A 51 -17.24 -12.68 0.37
N ASN A 52 -18.09 -11.66 0.22
CA ASN A 52 -17.74 -10.28 0.54
C ASN A 52 -17.26 -10.07 1.99
N ILE A 53 -17.81 -10.82 2.96
CA ILE A 53 -17.42 -10.71 4.37
C ILE A 53 -16.01 -11.28 4.58
N GLU A 54 -15.70 -12.41 3.94
CA GLU A 54 -14.37 -13.02 3.98
C GLU A 54 -13.33 -12.13 3.29
N LEU A 55 -13.65 -11.55 2.12
CA LEU A 55 -12.80 -10.58 1.43
C LEU A 55 -12.55 -9.34 2.29
N PHE A 56 -13.56 -8.84 3.00
CA PHE A 56 -13.40 -7.72 3.93
C PHE A 56 -12.47 -8.06 5.10
N ARG A 57 -12.63 -9.25 5.69
CA ARG A 57 -11.76 -9.72 6.78
C ARG A 57 -10.33 -9.88 6.32
N LEU A 58 -10.10 -10.48 5.15
CA LEU A 58 -8.77 -10.59 4.57
C LEU A 58 -8.15 -9.21 4.32
N TYR A 59 -8.90 -8.30 3.69
CA TYR A 59 -8.45 -6.93 3.45
C TYR A 59 -8.06 -6.21 4.75
N THR A 60 -8.88 -6.28 5.79
CA THR A 60 -8.61 -5.61 7.07
C THR A 60 -7.41 -6.22 7.80
N GLN A 61 -7.24 -7.54 7.75
CA GLN A 61 -6.05 -8.22 8.29
C GLN A 61 -4.76 -7.80 7.55
N ILE A 62 -4.79 -7.71 6.22
CA ILE A 62 -3.67 -7.22 5.41
C ILE A 62 -3.34 -5.78 5.82
N CYS A 63 -4.34 -4.90 5.90
CA CYS A 63 -4.14 -3.50 6.30
C CYS A 63 -3.50 -3.38 7.69
N GLN A 64 -4.00 -4.15 8.66
CA GLN A 64 -3.48 -4.14 10.02
C GLN A 64 -2.04 -4.67 10.07
N TYR A 65 -1.74 -5.74 9.34
CA TYR A 65 -0.38 -6.28 9.27
C TYR A 65 0.59 -5.27 8.66
N LEU A 66 0.20 -4.63 7.55
CA LEU A 66 1.02 -3.63 6.87
C LEU A 66 1.29 -2.39 7.75
N SER A 67 0.28 -1.91 8.46
CA SER A 67 0.42 -0.80 9.41
C SER A 67 1.38 -1.18 10.55
N ASN A 68 1.19 -2.34 11.17
CA ASN A 68 1.95 -2.73 12.36
C ASN A 68 3.40 -3.11 12.06
N ASN A 69 3.66 -3.77 10.93
CA ASN A 69 4.98 -4.31 10.62
C ASN A 69 5.79 -3.41 9.69
N TYR A 70 5.12 -2.67 8.81
CA TYR A 70 5.77 -1.82 7.82
C TYR A 70 5.49 -0.33 8.06
N GLY A 71 4.59 0.08 8.95
CA GLY A 71 4.19 1.50 9.02
C GLY A 71 3.71 2.01 7.66
N MET A 72 3.06 1.12 6.88
CA MET A 72 2.38 1.46 5.64
C MET A 72 0.93 1.77 5.97
N TYR A 73 0.46 2.93 5.55
CA TYR A 73 -0.87 3.41 5.88
C TYR A 73 -1.80 3.25 4.68
N ILE A 74 -2.78 2.37 4.82
CA ILE A 74 -3.78 2.11 3.80
C ILE A 74 -4.92 3.11 4.01
N PHE A 75 -5.36 3.75 2.93
CA PHE A 75 -6.51 4.63 2.94
C PHE A 75 -7.43 4.28 1.77
N SER A 76 -8.73 4.20 2.05
CA SER A 76 -9.72 3.97 1.00
C SER A 76 -10.22 5.31 0.47
N THR A 77 -10.09 5.50 -0.84
CA THR A 77 -10.95 6.42 -1.58
C THR A 77 -12.25 5.65 -1.82
N GLY A 78 -13.44 6.23 -1.64
CA GLY A 78 -14.75 5.53 -1.54
C GLY A 78 -15.19 4.50 -2.62
N LEU A 79 -14.32 4.12 -3.55
CA LEU A 79 -14.37 2.94 -4.40
C LEU A 79 -13.88 1.72 -3.59
N GLY A 80 -14.75 0.74 -3.35
CA GLY A 80 -14.57 -0.36 -2.39
C GLY A 80 -13.24 -1.13 -2.38
N TYR A 81 -13.00 -1.84 -1.28
CA TYR A 81 -11.77 -2.61 -1.00
C TYR A 81 -11.62 -3.87 -1.87
N CYS A 82 -12.73 -4.40 -2.39
CA CYS A 82 -12.78 -5.48 -3.35
C CYS A 82 -13.69 -5.11 -4.53
N CYS A 83 -13.38 -5.56 -5.73
CA CYS A 83 -14.34 -5.61 -6.84
C CYS A 83 -14.00 -6.78 -7.77
N LYS A 84 -14.80 -6.92 -8.83
CA LYS A 84 -14.55 -7.85 -9.93
C LYS A 84 -14.10 -7.12 -11.19
N ASP A 85 -13.30 -7.78 -12.02
CA ASP A 85 -12.97 -7.30 -13.37
C ASP A 85 -14.00 -7.80 -14.40
N ASP A 86 -13.79 -7.49 -15.68
CA ASP A 86 -14.69 -7.87 -16.78
C ASP A 86 -14.77 -9.40 -16.97
N ASP A 87 -13.76 -10.12 -16.48
CA ASP A 87 -13.65 -11.59 -16.50
C ASP A 87 -14.17 -12.22 -15.18
N GLU A 88 -14.89 -11.44 -14.36
CA GLU A 88 -15.44 -11.84 -13.06
C GLU A 88 -14.37 -12.28 -12.03
N ASN A 89 -13.11 -11.86 -12.19
CA ASN A 89 -12.07 -12.16 -11.21
C ASN A 89 -12.14 -11.23 -10.00
N ASP A 90 -12.17 -11.80 -8.80
CA ASP A 90 -12.11 -11.05 -7.56
C ASP A 90 -10.72 -10.43 -7.37
N PHE A 91 -10.66 -9.16 -7.00
CA PHE A 91 -9.42 -8.49 -6.64
C PHE A 91 -9.56 -7.65 -5.37
N LEU A 92 -8.45 -7.42 -4.68
CA LEU A 92 -8.34 -6.44 -3.59
C LEU A 92 -7.57 -5.21 -4.06
N LYS A 93 -8.08 -4.02 -3.70
CA LYS A 93 -7.51 -2.71 -4.06
C LYS A 93 -7.02 -1.98 -2.83
N PHE A 94 -5.81 -1.43 -2.91
CA PHE A 94 -5.18 -0.68 -1.83
C PHE A 94 -4.65 0.65 -2.37
N ASN A 95 -5.00 1.76 -1.74
CA ASN A 95 -4.22 3.00 -1.84
C ASN A 95 -3.39 3.12 -0.57
N ILE A 96 -2.09 3.36 -0.72
CA ILE A 96 -1.15 3.18 0.37
C ILE A 96 -0.14 4.31 0.38
N LEU A 97 0.13 4.81 1.58
CA LEU A 97 1.24 5.70 1.89
C LEU A 97 2.34 4.93 2.58
N ILE A 98 3.56 5.10 2.05
CA ILE A 98 4.68 4.22 2.36
C ILE A 98 5.90 5.05 2.68
N HIS A 99 6.49 4.73 3.83
CA HIS A 99 7.77 5.31 4.21
C HIS A 99 8.89 4.79 3.29
N PRO A 100 9.72 5.66 2.68
CA PRO A 100 10.81 5.29 1.78
C PRO A 100 11.85 4.31 2.34
N LYS A 101 11.82 4.02 3.64
CA LYS A 101 12.74 3.06 4.29
C LYS A 101 12.51 1.63 3.81
N TRP A 102 11.31 1.34 3.27
CA TRP A 102 10.93 0.05 2.69
C TRP A 102 11.14 0.00 1.17
N LEU A 103 11.47 1.13 0.54
CA LEU A 103 11.74 1.23 -0.89
C LEU A 103 13.24 1.05 -1.12
N VAL A 104 13.74 -0.08 -0.62
CA VAL A 104 15.15 -0.50 -0.70
C VAL A 104 15.23 -1.96 -1.13
N ASN A 105 16.27 -2.31 -1.88
CA ASN A 105 16.70 -3.68 -2.09
C ASN A 105 17.82 -4.02 -1.12
N ILE A 106 17.86 -5.28 -0.69
CA ILE A 106 18.97 -5.82 0.08
C ILE A 106 19.84 -6.58 -0.91
N ASP A 107 21.10 -6.19 -1.05
CA ASP A 107 22.03 -6.90 -1.92
C ASP A 107 22.49 -8.23 -1.30
N LYS A 108 23.27 -9.01 -2.05
CA LYS A 108 23.81 -10.31 -1.60
C LYS A 108 24.69 -10.20 -0.35
N ASN A 109 25.16 -9.00 -0.01
CA ASN A 109 26.00 -8.71 1.13
C ASN A 109 25.21 -8.10 2.30
N GLY A 110 23.88 -8.02 2.20
CA GLY A 110 23.00 -7.46 3.23
C GLY A 110 22.91 -5.93 3.23
N GLN A 111 23.54 -5.22 2.28
CA GLN A 111 23.46 -3.76 2.23
C GLN A 111 22.17 -3.29 1.57
N LYS A 112 21.59 -2.24 2.16
CA LYS A 112 20.36 -1.61 1.66
C LYS A 112 20.69 -0.61 0.57
N GLN A 113 20.27 -0.90 -0.66
CA GLN A 113 20.35 -0.01 -1.79
C GLN A 113 18.99 0.62 -2.07
N LYS A 114 18.96 1.93 -2.28
CA LYS A 114 17.72 2.65 -2.57
C LYS A 114 17.18 2.21 -3.92
N LEU A 115 15.91 1.81 -3.96
CA LEU A 115 15.25 1.44 -5.22
C LEU A 115 15.05 2.66 -6.13
N PRO A 116 15.19 2.51 -7.45
CA PRO A 116 14.76 3.53 -8.40
C PRO A 116 13.24 3.70 -8.33
N ARG A 117 12.74 4.92 -8.59
CA ARG A 117 11.31 5.24 -8.49
C ARG A 117 10.42 4.35 -9.38
N SER A 118 10.93 3.91 -10.52
CA SER A 118 10.23 2.99 -11.43
C SER A 118 9.90 1.64 -10.80
N GLU A 119 10.66 1.20 -9.80
CA GLU A 119 10.50 -0.10 -9.16
C GLU A 119 9.71 -0.05 -7.85
N HIS A 120 9.39 1.16 -7.35
CA HIS A 120 8.71 1.32 -6.07
C HIS A 120 7.35 0.61 -6.06
N ARG A 121 6.54 0.77 -7.11
CA ARG A 121 5.23 0.09 -7.20
C ARG A 121 5.36 -1.43 -7.17
N ASN A 122 6.37 -1.98 -7.86
CA ASN A 122 6.60 -3.43 -7.90
C ASN A 122 6.99 -3.94 -6.51
N LYS A 123 7.91 -3.23 -5.82
CA LYS A 123 8.31 -3.60 -4.46
C LYS A 123 7.15 -3.60 -3.48
N VAL A 124 6.27 -2.61 -3.58
CA VAL A 124 5.09 -2.53 -2.73
C VAL A 124 4.10 -3.64 -3.04
N THR A 125 3.92 -3.96 -4.33
CA THR A 125 3.06 -5.06 -4.76
C THR A 125 3.57 -6.40 -4.23
N GLU A 126 4.89 -6.64 -4.28
CA GLU A 126 5.55 -7.80 -3.69
C GLU A 126 5.25 -7.91 -2.18
N ILE A 127 5.50 -6.84 -1.41
CA ILE A 127 5.25 -6.82 0.04
C ILE A 127 3.79 -7.18 0.37
N ILE A 128 2.83 -6.66 -0.40
CA ILE A 128 1.41 -6.94 -0.18
C ILE A 128 1.07 -8.38 -0.56
N ARG A 129 1.61 -8.91 -1.67
CA ARG A 129 1.41 -10.31 -2.06
C ARG A 129 1.98 -11.26 -1.02
N GLU A 130 3.20 -11.02 -0.54
CA GLU A 130 3.82 -11.79 0.54
C GLU A 130 3.01 -11.74 1.83
N THR A 131 2.55 -10.56 2.21
CA THR A 131 1.68 -10.37 3.39
C THR A 131 0.38 -11.15 3.25
N THR A 132 -0.24 -11.10 2.08
CA THR A 132 -1.49 -11.81 1.78
C THR A 132 -1.28 -13.32 1.87
N ALA A 133 -0.24 -13.86 1.22
CA ALA A 133 0.12 -15.28 1.31
C ALA A 133 0.36 -15.73 2.74
N LYS A 134 1.08 -14.92 3.54
CA LYS A 134 1.34 -15.22 4.95
C LYS A 134 0.07 -15.30 5.78
N ILE A 135 -0.86 -14.36 5.58
CA ILE A 135 -2.14 -14.35 6.29
C ILE A 135 -2.98 -15.57 5.91
N LEU A 136 -3.07 -15.89 4.63
CA LEU A 136 -3.82 -17.06 4.14
C LEU A 136 -3.23 -18.38 4.66
N ASN A 137 -1.92 -18.54 4.67
CA ASN A 137 -1.26 -19.75 5.19
C ASN A 137 -1.52 -19.95 6.69
N ASN A 138 -1.54 -18.86 7.46
CA ASN A 138 -1.85 -18.92 8.89
C ASN A 138 -3.32 -19.31 9.16
N GLN A 139 -4.25 -19.01 8.25
CA GLN A 139 -5.66 -19.40 8.37
C GLN A 139 -5.86 -20.90 8.10
N ASN A 140 -5.06 -21.50 7.22
CA ASN A 140 -5.14 -22.93 6.87
C ASN A 140 -4.43 -23.86 7.87
N SER A 141 -3.74 -23.30 8.88
CA SER A 141 -2.98 -24.06 9.89
C SER A 141 -3.76 -24.28 11.20
N VAL A 142 -5.04 -23.91 11.22
CA VAL A 142 -5.99 -24.05 12.33
C VAL A 142 -7.12 -24.97 11.89
#